data_AF-A0A7Y4VIT9-F1
#
_entry.id   AF-A0A7Y4VIT9-F1
#
_cell.length_a   1.000
_cell.length_b   1.000
_cell.length_c   1.000
_cell.angle_alpha   90.00
_cell.angle_beta   90.00
_cell.angle_gamma   90.00
#
_symmetry.space_group_name_H-M   'P 1'
#
loop_
_entity.id
_entity.type
_entity.pdbx_description
1 polymer ?
#
loop_
_entity_poly.entity_id
_entity_poly.type
_entity_poly.pdbx_seq_one_letter_code
_entity_poly.pdbx_strand_id
1 'polypeptide(L)'
;FRNSYPVLLDLAFIVAGMFIAIYQRFDFFPVRAYTVVIFVYTAIWLITLALSGSYNKNEKLSLVKPLNGILIGFFVNSSFTYFFNDYAFSRAVVLRTVIYAYLFIAGWRILAKILKYSKSKGIFTTSNTLIVGKNIETENFISKLKTRIDVEYEFVGYINPGNEIKTGYIGNLNNIRDIVISNRVKNIIFAKNELTNIQILDLMWDLKNSNISFKILSGESDIILGKSTLDKIDDIYLMKIEYNISKKFNIFVKRLFDILFGVGNMLSVYPLIMILQAAGLLKGGKKKFYNKVRFIPRVITGKYSFVGRATWDTPQQGVNYLGKSGLTGLVQINNHKNLSADEIEYFNFYYAKNQSLALDIEILLKTISLFLFRKNVTKI
;
A
#
# COMPACT_ATOMS: atom_id res chain seq x y z
N PHE A 1 -1.12 -11.13 16.77
CA PHE A 1 -2.05 -12.18 16.30
C PHE A 1 -3.51 -11.71 16.31
N ARG A 2 -3.83 -10.55 15.72
CA ARG A 2 -5.15 -9.91 15.85
C ARG A 2 -5.84 -9.85 14.48
N ASN A 3 -6.98 -10.55 14.36
CA ASN A 3 -7.91 -10.64 13.22
C ASN A 3 -7.52 -11.51 12.01
N SER A 4 -7.22 -12.80 12.24
CA SER A 4 -7.19 -13.85 11.19
C SER A 4 -8.55 -14.54 10.96
N TYR A 5 -9.61 -14.14 11.67
CA TYR A 5 -10.95 -14.74 11.55
C TYR A 5 -11.51 -14.79 10.11
N PRO A 6 -11.28 -13.81 9.21
CA PRO A 6 -11.82 -13.87 7.85
C PRO A 6 -11.20 -15.01 7.02
N VAL A 7 -9.92 -15.30 7.25
CA VAL A 7 -9.18 -16.32 6.49
C VAL A 7 -9.67 -17.72 6.85
N LEU A 8 -9.86 -17.97 8.15
CA LEU A 8 -10.36 -19.25 8.63
C LEU A 8 -11.81 -19.51 8.22
N LEU A 9 -12.66 -18.46 8.24
CA LEU A 9 -14.02 -18.56 7.75
C LEU A 9 -14.07 -18.79 6.24
N ASP A 10 -13.31 -18.02 5.46
CA ASP A 10 -13.24 -18.21 4.01
C ASP A 10 -12.74 -19.62 3.65
N LEU A 11 -11.75 -20.15 4.38
CA LEU A 11 -11.28 -21.54 4.24
C LEU A 11 -12.42 -22.54 4.48
N ALA A 12 -13.12 -22.42 5.62
CA ALA A 12 -14.22 -23.33 5.96
C ALA A 12 -15.34 -23.31 4.91
N PHE A 13 -15.68 -22.13 4.41
CA PHE A 13 -16.72 -21.95 3.39
C PHE A 13 -16.31 -22.49 2.01
N ILE A 14 -15.06 -22.30 1.60
CA ILE A 14 -14.54 -22.87 0.34
C ILE A 14 -14.58 -24.39 0.40
N VAL A 15 -14.09 -24.97 1.50
CA VAL A 15 -14.10 -26.43 1.71
C VAL A 15 -15.53 -26.95 1.73
N ALA A 16 -16.44 -26.32 2.47
CA ALA A 16 -17.85 -26.70 2.48
C ALA A 16 -18.48 -26.63 1.07
N GLY A 17 -18.19 -25.58 0.30
CA GLY A 17 -18.64 -25.45 -1.08
C GLY A 17 -18.13 -26.58 -2.00
N MET A 18 -16.88 -27.00 -1.82
CA MET A 18 -16.33 -28.16 -2.55
C MET A 18 -17.04 -29.46 -2.18
N PHE A 19 -17.24 -29.72 -0.89
CA PHE A 19 -17.93 -30.93 -0.44
C PHE A 19 -19.33 -31.04 -1.03
N ILE A 20 -20.09 -29.94 -1.03
CA ILE A 20 -21.43 -29.89 -1.64
C ILE A 20 -21.35 -30.13 -3.15
N ALA A 21 -20.41 -29.48 -3.84
CA ALA A 21 -20.25 -29.63 -5.28
C ALA A 21 -19.86 -31.06 -5.70
N ILE A 22 -19.02 -31.74 -4.91
CA ILE A 22 -18.61 -33.13 -5.13
C ILE A 22 -19.79 -34.06 -4.88
N TYR A 23 -20.49 -33.89 -3.76
CA TYR A 23 -21.64 -34.71 -3.39
C TYR A 23 -22.72 -34.65 -4.47
N GLN A 24 -23.08 -33.46 -4.96
CA GLN A 24 -24.07 -33.30 -6.03
C GLN A 24 -23.64 -33.83 -7.41
N ARG A 25 -22.37 -34.15 -7.60
CA ARG A 25 -21.87 -34.68 -8.88
C ARG A 25 -21.83 -36.19 -8.90
N PHE A 26 -21.50 -36.80 -7.78
CA PHE A 26 -21.21 -38.23 -7.70
C PHE A 26 -22.19 -38.99 -6.80
N ASP A 27 -23.07 -38.32 -6.05
CA ASP A 27 -23.98 -38.87 -5.04
C ASP A 27 -23.29 -39.67 -3.90
N PHE A 28 -21.98 -39.87 -4.00
CA PHE A 28 -21.08 -40.38 -2.98
C PHE A 28 -19.78 -39.57 -2.98
N PHE A 29 -19.02 -39.61 -1.88
CA PHE A 29 -17.76 -38.86 -1.77
C PHE A 29 -16.55 -39.77 -2.04
N PRO A 30 -15.82 -39.62 -3.17
CA PRO A 30 -14.69 -40.49 -3.49
C PRO A 30 -13.44 -40.02 -2.72
N VAL A 31 -13.33 -40.42 -1.45
CA VAL A 31 -12.31 -39.91 -0.51
C VAL A 31 -10.88 -39.97 -1.08
N ARG A 32 -10.47 -41.10 -1.67
CA ARG A 32 -9.09 -41.30 -2.16
C ARG A 32 -8.72 -40.37 -3.32
N ALA A 33 -9.65 -40.07 -4.22
CA ALA A 33 -9.39 -39.24 -5.40
C ALA A 33 -9.50 -37.73 -5.09
N TYR A 34 -10.35 -37.34 -4.13
CA TYR A 34 -10.69 -35.93 -3.89
C TYR A 34 -9.93 -35.28 -2.73
N THR A 35 -9.28 -36.05 -1.87
CA THR A 35 -8.56 -35.50 -0.69
C THR A 35 -7.45 -34.53 -1.11
N VAL A 36 -6.54 -34.97 -1.99
CA VAL A 36 -5.41 -34.14 -2.46
C VAL A 36 -5.92 -32.84 -3.08
N VAL A 37 -7.06 -32.91 -3.74
CA VAL A 37 -7.54 -31.82 -4.60
C VAL A 37 -8.31 -30.78 -3.84
N ILE A 38 -9.04 -31.20 -2.80
CA ILE A 38 -9.59 -30.25 -1.83
C ILE A 38 -8.46 -29.43 -1.22
N PHE A 39 -7.34 -30.05 -0.84
CA PHE A 39 -6.20 -29.32 -0.29
C PHE A 39 -5.56 -28.36 -1.31
N VAL A 40 -5.21 -28.86 -2.49
CA VAL A 40 -4.55 -28.04 -3.53
C VAL A 40 -5.45 -26.89 -3.98
N TYR A 41 -6.72 -27.13 -4.23
CA TYR A 41 -7.63 -26.10 -4.78
C TYR A 41 -8.00 -25.08 -3.71
N THR A 42 -8.14 -25.51 -2.45
CA THR A 42 -8.37 -24.60 -1.33
C THR A 42 -7.15 -23.71 -1.12
N ALA A 43 -5.94 -24.27 -1.21
CA ALA A 43 -4.70 -23.50 -1.13
C ALA A 43 -4.61 -22.45 -2.26
N ILE A 44 -4.91 -22.84 -3.50
CA ILE A 44 -4.94 -21.91 -4.64
C ILE A 44 -5.94 -20.79 -4.40
N TRP A 45 -7.18 -21.09 -3.99
CA TRP A 45 -8.18 -20.04 -3.76
C TRP A 45 -7.84 -19.12 -2.57
N LEU A 46 -7.23 -19.64 -1.51
CA LEU A 46 -6.76 -18.79 -0.41
C LEU A 46 -5.65 -17.85 -0.86
N ILE A 47 -4.73 -18.32 -1.70
CA ILE A 47 -3.66 -17.50 -2.27
C ILE A 47 -4.26 -16.41 -3.18
N THR A 48 -5.20 -16.75 -4.07
CA THR A 48 -5.80 -15.75 -4.98
C THR A 48 -6.68 -14.74 -4.24
N LEU A 49 -7.37 -15.14 -3.17
CA LEU A 49 -8.08 -14.22 -2.28
C LEU A 49 -7.14 -13.30 -1.50
N ALA A 50 -6.00 -13.81 -1.06
CA ALA A 50 -4.98 -12.99 -0.41
C ALA A 50 -4.37 -11.98 -1.38
N LEU A 51 -4.04 -12.40 -2.61
CA LEU A 51 -3.53 -11.53 -3.66
C LEU A 51 -4.56 -10.49 -4.12
N SER A 52 -5.85 -10.82 -4.12
CA SER A 52 -6.92 -9.85 -4.44
C SER A 52 -7.12 -8.78 -3.36
N GLY A 53 -6.44 -8.89 -2.22
CA GLY A 53 -6.51 -7.94 -1.12
C GLY A 53 -7.74 -8.12 -0.22
N SER A 54 -8.41 -9.27 -0.30
CA SER A 54 -9.62 -9.57 0.49
C SER A 54 -9.38 -9.61 2.00
N TYR A 55 -8.11 -9.65 2.42
CA TYR A 55 -7.66 -9.65 3.83
C TYR A 55 -7.00 -8.34 4.28
N ASN A 56 -7.01 -7.28 3.46
CA ASN A 56 -6.46 -5.98 3.83
C ASN A 56 -7.21 -5.34 5.01
N LYS A 57 -6.47 -4.64 5.89
CA LYS A 57 -6.96 -4.16 7.20
C LYS A 57 -8.18 -3.24 7.10
N ASN A 58 -8.29 -2.46 6.02
CA ASN A 58 -9.34 -1.45 5.83
C ASN A 58 -10.55 -1.98 5.04
N GLU A 59 -10.45 -3.14 4.39
CA GLU A 59 -11.46 -3.63 3.43
C GLU A 59 -11.98 -5.06 3.73
N LYS A 60 -11.87 -5.51 4.99
CA LYS A 60 -12.20 -6.90 5.40
C LYS A 60 -13.63 -7.35 5.07
N LEU A 61 -14.56 -6.41 4.89
CA LEU A 61 -15.97 -6.67 4.57
C LEU A 61 -16.34 -6.30 3.12
N SER A 62 -15.37 -6.01 2.25
CA SER A 62 -15.65 -5.74 0.84
C SER A 62 -16.23 -6.98 0.14
N LEU A 63 -17.23 -6.77 -0.73
CA LEU A 63 -17.88 -7.83 -1.52
C LEU A 63 -17.27 -7.98 -2.91
N VAL A 64 -16.59 -6.95 -3.42
CA VAL A 64 -16.01 -6.94 -4.77
C VAL A 64 -14.66 -7.65 -4.82
N LYS A 65 -13.81 -7.47 -3.79
CA LYS A 65 -12.46 -8.06 -3.76
C LYS A 65 -12.48 -9.61 -3.72
N PRO A 66 -13.38 -10.27 -2.98
CA PRO A 66 -13.47 -11.72 -2.99
C PRO A 66 -13.91 -12.27 -4.34
N LEU A 67 -14.83 -11.60 -5.04
CA LEU A 67 -15.28 -11.98 -6.38
C LEU A 67 -14.09 -12.07 -7.34
N ASN A 68 -13.25 -11.04 -7.38
CA ASN A 68 -12.05 -11.05 -8.22
C ASN A 68 -11.08 -12.19 -7.85
N GLY A 69 -10.89 -12.45 -6.55
CA GLY A 69 -10.02 -13.53 -6.07
C GLY A 69 -10.54 -14.93 -6.43
N ILE A 70 -11.86 -15.14 -6.32
CA ILE A 70 -12.51 -16.41 -6.70
C ILE A 70 -12.44 -16.62 -8.21
N LEU A 71 -12.69 -15.58 -9.03
CA LEU A 71 -12.59 -15.65 -10.49
C LEU A 71 -11.17 -15.96 -10.96
N ILE A 72 -10.16 -15.26 -10.42
CA ILE A 72 -8.75 -15.56 -10.73
C ILE A 72 -8.43 -17.01 -10.35
N GLY A 73 -8.83 -17.44 -9.14
CA GLY A 73 -8.62 -18.81 -8.69
C GLY A 73 -9.38 -19.85 -9.52
N PHE A 74 -10.55 -19.52 -10.07
CA PHE A 74 -11.27 -20.37 -11.00
C PHE A 74 -10.46 -20.65 -12.26
N PHE A 75 -9.87 -19.61 -12.87
CA PHE A 75 -9.03 -19.78 -14.06
C PHE A 75 -7.75 -20.55 -13.75
N VAL A 76 -7.13 -20.32 -12.59
CA VAL A 76 -5.95 -21.08 -12.15
C VAL A 76 -6.29 -22.54 -11.91
N ASN A 77 -7.34 -22.85 -11.13
CA ASN A 77 -7.78 -24.22 -10.86
C ASN A 77 -8.24 -24.94 -12.14
N SER A 78 -8.96 -24.25 -13.02
CA SER A 78 -9.36 -24.81 -14.32
C SER A 78 -8.15 -25.10 -15.21
N SER A 79 -7.13 -24.23 -15.21
CA SER A 79 -5.88 -24.50 -15.93
C SER A 79 -5.16 -25.71 -15.32
N PHE A 80 -5.14 -25.82 -13.98
CA PHE A 80 -4.54 -26.96 -13.29
C PHE A 80 -5.21 -28.29 -13.67
N THR A 81 -6.54 -28.33 -13.85
CA THR A 81 -7.22 -29.54 -14.33
C THR A 81 -6.74 -30.02 -15.71
N TYR A 82 -6.27 -29.10 -16.57
CA TYR A 82 -5.82 -29.43 -17.92
C TYR A 82 -4.40 -29.99 -17.96
N PHE A 83 -3.50 -29.45 -17.12
CA PHE A 83 -2.10 -29.89 -17.06
C PHE A 83 -1.90 -31.17 -16.24
N PHE A 84 -2.81 -31.47 -15.30
CA PHE A 84 -2.72 -32.61 -14.39
C PHE A 84 -3.88 -33.59 -14.61
N ASN A 85 -3.94 -34.17 -15.81
CA ASN A 85 -5.04 -35.05 -16.23
C ASN A 85 -5.11 -36.39 -15.45
N ASP A 86 -4.04 -36.81 -14.76
CA ASP A 86 -4.09 -37.97 -13.85
C ASP A 86 -5.05 -37.76 -12.67
N TYR A 87 -5.29 -36.49 -12.35
CA TYR A 87 -6.29 -36.05 -11.40
C TYR A 87 -7.46 -35.37 -12.13
N ALA A 88 -7.81 -35.76 -13.36
CA ALA A 88 -8.81 -35.06 -14.18
C ALA A 88 -10.18 -34.98 -13.48
N PHE A 89 -10.45 -33.83 -12.86
CA PHE A 89 -11.72 -33.53 -12.22
C PHE A 89 -12.79 -33.19 -13.23
N SER A 90 -14.04 -33.46 -12.83
CA SER A 90 -15.17 -32.89 -13.53
C SER A 90 -15.13 -31.37 -13.40
N ARG A 91 -14.97 -30.68 -14.53
CA ARG A 91 -15.07 -29.21 -14.63
C ARG A 91 -16.37 -28.67 -14.03
N ALA A 92 -17.44 -29.49 -14.05
CA ALA A 92 -18.70 -29.17 -13.42
C ALA A 92 -18.58 -28.98 -11.89
N VAL A 93 -17.72 -29.75 -11.21
CA VAL A 93 -17.46 -29.61 -9.77
C VAL A 93 -16.76 -28.28 -9.49
N VAL A 94 -15.75 -27.93 -10.28
CA VAL A 94 -15.03 -26.65 -10.14
C VAL A 94 -15.98 -25.47 -10.32
N LEU A 95 -16.82 -25.52 -11.36
CA LEU A 95 -17.79 -24.46 -11.67
C LEU A 95 -18.86 -24.32 -10.57
N ARG A 96 -19.42 -25.44 -10.08
CA ARG A 96 -20.37 -25.42 -8.94
C ARG A 96 -19.71 -24.90 -7.68
N THR A 97 -18.45 -25.25 -7.44
CA THR A 97 -17.71 -24.79 -6.26
C THR A 97 -17.50 -23.28 -6.28
N VAL A 98 -17.25 -22.67 -7.45
CA VAL A 98 -17.16 -21.20 -7.58
C VAL A 98 -18.45 -20.53 -7.11
N ILE A 99 -19.60 -21.08 -7.52
CA ILE A 99 -20.92 -20.56 -7.14
C ILE A 99 -21.09 -20.66 -5.62
N TYR A 100 -20.83 -21.82 -5.03
CA TYR A 100 -20.95 -22.00 -3.58
C TYR A 100 -19.96 -21.15 -2.77
N ALA A 101 -18.69 -21.10 -3.18
CA ALA A 101 -17.69 -20.28 -2.53
C ALA A 101 -18.09 -18.80 -2.57
N TYR A 102 -18.60 -18.31 -3.70
CA TYR A 102 -19.08 -16.93 -3.79
C TYR A 102 -20.28 -16.68 -2.89
N LEU A 103 -21.30 -17.55 -2.92
CA LEU A 103 -22.50 -17.40 -2.09
C LEU A 103 -22.16 -17.42 -0.60
N PHE A 104 -21.31 -18.33 -0.16
CA PHE A 104 -20.93 -18.42 1.26
C PHE A 104 -20.05 -17.25 1.71
N ILE A 105 -19.04 -16.88 0.91
CA ILE A 105 -18.15 -15.74 1.24
C ILE A 105 -18.93 -14.42 1.24
N ALA A 106 -19.79 -14.19 0.24
CA ALA A 106 -20.66 -13.02 0.21
C ALA A 106 -21.65 -13.05 1.38
N GLY A 107 -22.27 -14.21 1.65
CA GLY A 107 -23.25 -14.41 2.70
C GLY A 107 -22.73 -14.06 4.09
N TRP A 108 -21.58 -14.61 4.50
CA TRP A 108 -21.04 -14.30 5.83
C TRP A 108 -20.56 -12.85 5.92
N ARG A 109 -20.06 -12.23 4.84
CA ARG A 109 -19.65 -10.82 4.84
C ARG A 109 -20.86 -9.88 4.93
N ILE A 110 -21.96 -10.20 4.25
CA ILE A 110 -23.24 -9.48 4.38
C ILE A 110 -23.77 -9.64 5.81
N LEU A 111 -23.77 -10.86 6.34
CA LEU A 111 -24.18 -11.13 7.72
C LEU A 111 -23.32 -10.35 8.72
N ALA A 112 -22.00 -10.33 8.53
CA ALA A 112 -21.08 -9.57 9.36
C ALA A 112 -21.31 -8.05 9.26
N LYS A 113 -21.67 -7.53 8.07
CA LYS A 113 -22.10 -6.12 7.93
C LYS A 113 -23.41 -5.85 8.66
N ILE A 114 -24.41 -6.71 8.52
CA ILE A 114 -25.71 -6.57 9.19
C ILE A 114 -25.55 -6.66 10.70
N LEU A 115 -24.78 -7.62 11.21
CA LEU A 115 -24.49 -7.76 12.64
C LEU A 115 -23.69 -6.59 13.18
N LYS A 116 -22.73 -6.05 12.40
CA LYS A 116 -21.99 -4.83 12.78
C LYS A 116 -22.90 -3.60 12.78
N TYR A 117 -23.78 -3.47 11.79
CA TYR A 117 -24.76 -2.38 11.68
C TYR A 117 -25.83 -2.46 12.77
N SER A 118 -26.25 -3.67 13.15
CA SER A 118 -27.19 -3.92 14.24
C SER A 118 -26.56 -3.68 15.62
N LYS A 119 -25.31 -4.11 15.85
CA LYS A 119 -24.53 -3.70 17.04
C LYS A 119 -24.24 -2.20 17.08
N SER A 120 -24.22 -1.53 15.93
CA SER A 120 -24.07 -0.07 15.84
C SER A 120 -25.36 0.71 16.15
N LYS A 121 -26.52 0.02 16.27
CA LYS A 121 -27.80 0.65 16.66
C LYS A 121 -27.98 0.73 18.18
N GLY A 122 -27.08 0.13 18.96
CA GLY A 122 -27.04 0.27 20.41
C GLY A 122 -25.87 1.14 20.84
N ILE A 123 -26.18 2.35 21.29
CA ILE A 123 -25.28 3.29 22.00
C ILE A 123 -24.36 4.07 21.05
N PHE A 124 -24.76 5.30 20.73
CA PHE A 124 -23.89 6.36 20.21
C PHE A 124 -22.52 6.29 20.89
N THR A 125 -21.49 5.83 20.17
CA THR A 125 -20.12 6.02 20.65
C THR A 125 -19.78 7.47 20.37
N THR A 126 -20.19 8.36 21.26
CA THR A 126 -19.68 9.71 21.28
C THR A 126 -18.16 9.62 21.36
N SER A 127 -17.51 10.36 20.48
CA SER A 127 -16.06 10.46 20.46
C SER A 127 -15.69 11.77 21.12
N ASN A 128 -15.06 11.66 22.30
CA ASN A 128 -14.59 12.79 23.08
C ASN A 128 -13.68 13.64 22.20
N THR A 129 -14.16 14.84 21.90
CA THR A 129 -13.57 15.75 20.92
C THR A 129 -13.07 16.99 21.63
N LEU A 130 -11.81 17.30 21.40
CA LEU A 130 -11.10 18.44 21.97
C LEU A 130 -10.83 19.44 20.85
N ILE A 131 -10.99 20.74 21.10
CA ILE A 131 -10.69 21.76 20.10
C ILE A 131 -9.53 22.63 20.57
N VAL A 132 -8.53 22.82 19.72
CA VAL A 132 -7.36 23.65 20.01
C VAL A 132 -7.53 24.99 19.29
N GLY A 133 -7.61 26.04 20.09
CA GLY A 133 -7.98 27.39 19.67
C GLY A 133 -9.48 27.68 19.80
N LYS A 134 -9.83 28.90 20.18
CA LYS A 134 -11.22 29.34 20.39
C LYS A 134 -11.47 30.63 19.61
N ASN A 135 -11.95 30.47 18.37
CA ASN A 135 -12.39 31.58 17.52
C ASN A 135 -13.91 31.54 17.28
N ILE A 136 -14.42 32.62 16.69
CA ILE A 136 -15.83 32.77 16.28
C ILE A 136 -16.29 31.63 15.34
N GLU A 137 -15.40 31.12 14.48
CA GLU A 137 -15.69 30.03 13.55
C GLU A 137 -15.91 28.70 14.27
N THR A 138 -15.12 28.44 15.31
CA THR A 138 -15.21 27.24 16.12
C THR A 138 -16.49 27.25 16.96
N GLU A 139 -16.85 28.41 17.51
CA GLU A 139 -18.14 28.56 18.21
C GLU A 139 -19.33 28.34 17.26
N ASN A 140 -19.27 28.88 16.05
CA ASN A 140 -20.27 28.65 14.99
C ASN A 140 -20.31 27.19 14.52
N PHE A 141 -19.17 26.51 14.48
CA PHE A 141 -19.08 25.10 14.16
C PHE A 141 -19.75 24.25 15.24
N ILE A 142 -19.47 24.52 16.51
CA ILE A 142 -20.10 23.81 17.63
C ILE A 142 -21.60 24.04 17.68
N SER A 143 -22.08 25.26 17.45
CA SER A 143 -23.53 25.54 17.44
C SER A 143 -24.26 24.81 16.29
N LYS A 144 -23.63 24.72 15.11
CA LYS A 144 -24.12 23.93 13.97
C LYS A 144 -24.06 22.42 14.20
N LEU A 145 -23.10 21.92 14.99
CA LEU A 145 -23.03 20.51 15.35
C LEU A 145 -24.06 20.14 16.42
N LYS A 146 -24.25 20.99 17.44
CA LYS A 146 -25.25 20.78 18.51
C LYS A 146 -26.69 20.70 18.02
N THR A 147 -26.98 21.32 16.87
CA THR A 147 -28.33 21.36 16.26
C THR A 147 -28.64 20.12 15.41
N ARG A 148 -27.67 19.24 15.15
CA ARG A 148 -27.88 18.00 14.39
C ARG A 148 -27.94 16.81 15.34
N ILE A 149 -29.09 16.10 15.34
CA ILE A 149 -29.38 14.91 16.16
C ILE A 149 -28.47 13.70 15.81
N ASP A 150 -27.72 13.78 14.71
CA ASP A 150 -27.01 12.67 14.07
C ASP A 150 -25.47 12.73 14.24
N VAL A 151 -24.97 13.46 15.24
CA VAL A 151 -23.54 13.78 15.36
C VAL A 151 -22.88 13.05 16.54
N GLU A 152 -21.88 12.23 16.22
CA GLU A 152 -21.09 11.38 17.14
C GLU A 152 -20.01 12.12 17.96
N TYR A 153 -20.16 13.42 18.27
CA TYR A 153 -19.16 14.20 19.00
C TYR A 153 -19.65 14.65 20.37
N GLU A 154 -18.91 14.28 21.41
CA GLU A 154 -19.05 14.85 22.74
C GLU A 154 -17.90 15.82 22.97
N PHE A 155 -18.25 17.10 23.08
CA PHE A 155 -17.26 18.16 23.18
C PHE A 155 -16.74 18.24 24.60
N VAL A 156 -15.44 17.94 24.77
CA VAL A 156 -14.78 17.98 26.08
C VAL A 156 -14.48 19.43 26.45
N GLY A 157 -13.84 20.20 25.56
CA GLY A 157 -13.56 21.62 25.76
C GLY A 157 -12.48 22.20 24.84
N TYR A 158 -12.06 23.43 25.13
CA TYR A 158 -11.07 24.18 24.36
C TYR A 158 -9.67 24.10 24.98
N ILE A 159 -8.62 24.09 24.15
CA ILE A 159 -7.21 24.27 24.54
C ILE A 159 -6.70 25.60 24.02
N ASN A 160 -6.05 26.37 24.90
CA ASN A 160 -5.42 27.62 24.53
C ASN A 160 -4.09 27.32 23.81
N PRO A 161 -3.84 27.91 22.62
CA PRO A 161 -2.54 27.82 21.96
C PRO A 161 -1.45 28.68 22.62
N GLY A 162 -1.82 29.70 23.41
CA GLY A 162 -0.87 30.58 24.10
C GLY A 162 -0.54 30.11 25.51
N ASN A 163 0.64 30.47 26.03
CA ASN A 163 1.16 30.03 27.36
C ASN A 163 0.35 30.51 28.58
N GLU A 164 -0.60 31.42 28.41
CA GLU A 164 -1.41 31.97 29.51
C GLU A 164 -2.61 31.08 29.85
N ILE A 165 -2.91 30.98 31.15
CA ILE A 165 -4.16 30.34 31.62
C ILE A 165 -5.28 31.37 31.46
N LYS A 166 -6.14 31.16 30.45
CA LYS A 166 -7.32 31.99 30.19
C LYS A 166 -8.60 31.28 30.64
N THR A 167 -9.57 32.04 31.12
CA THR A 167 -10.90 31.53 31.49
C THR A 167 -11.63 30.99 30.26
N GLY A 168 -12.17 29.76 30.35
CA GLY A 168 -12.90 29.12 29.24
C GLY A 168 -12.12 28.05 28.46
N TYR A 169 -10.88 27.75 28.87
CA TYR A 169 -10.06 26.66 28.34
C TYR A 169 -9.83 25.57 29.41
N ILE A 170 -9.78 24.30 29.00
CA ILE A 170 -9.47 23.16 29.89
C ILE A 170 -7.97 23.12 30.21
N GLY A 171 -7.14 23.69 29.33
CA GLY A 171 -5.72 23.81 29.57
C GLY A 171 -4.97 24.37 28.37
N ASN A 172 -3.68 24.08 28.34
CA ASN A 172 -2.71 24.64 27.42
C ASN A 172 -1.99 23.55 26.60
N LEU A 173 -1.25 23.93 25.57
CA LEU A 173 -0.49 23.00 24.71
C LEU A 173 0.46 22.09 25.51
N ASN A 174 1.10 22.61 26.56
CA ASN A 174 2.02 21.83 27.40
C ASN A 174 1.34 20.67 28.14
N ASN A 175 0.05 20.82 28.47
CA ASN A 175 -0.71 19.83 29.25
C ASN A 175 -1.64 18.99 28.37
N ILE A 176 -1.56 19.13 27.04
CA ILE A 176 -2.48 18.47 26.10
C ILE A 176 -2.47 16.95 26.26
N ARG A 177 -1.30 16.37 26.54
CA ARG A 177 -1.13 14.92 26.67
C ARG A 177 -1.90 14.37 27.86
N ASP A 178 -1.85 15.05 29.00
CA ASP A 178 -2.54 14.63 30.22
C ASP A 178 -4.06 14.80 30.07
N ILE A 179 -4.50 15.87 29.42
CA ILE A 179 -5.91 16.14 29.12
C ILE A 179 -6.47 15.06 28.19
N VAL A 180 -5.70 14.69 27.17
CA VAL A 180 -6.06 13.66 26.20
C VAL A 180 -6.23 12.29 26.86
N ILE A 181 -5.32 11.94 27.77
CA ILE A 181 -5.35 10.65 28.47
C ILE A 181 -6.50 10.60 29.49
N SER A 182 -6.62 11.63 30.34
CA SER A 182 -7.63 11.72 31.39
C SER A 182 -9.06 11.73 30.84
N ASN A 183 -9.30 12.49 29.77
CA ASN A 183 -10.61 12.60 29.14
C ASN A 183 -10.85 11.58 28.00
N ARG A 184 -9.94 10.61 27.79
CA ARG A 184 -10.02 9.60 26.72
C ARG A 184 -10.37 10.22 25.35
N VAL A 185 -9.72 11.32 25.02
CA VAL A 185 -9.97 12.09 23.80
C VAL A 185 -9.65 11.21 22.60
N LYS A 186 -10.60 11.12 21.66
CA LYS A 186 -10.45 10.37 20.41
C LYS A 186 -10.29 11.28 19.21
N ASN A 187 -10.76 12.52 19.28
CA ASN A 187 -10.61 13.48 18.20
C ASN A 187 -10.06 14.81 18.71
N ILE A 188 -9.18 15.42 17.93
CA ILE A 188 -8.68 16.78 18.16
C ILE A 188 -8.95 17.61 16.90
N ILE A 189 -9.59 18.76 17.06
CA ILE A 189 -9.84 19.71 15.98
C ILE A 189 -8.93 20.93 16.19
N PHE A 190 -8.16 21.32 15.19
CA PHE A 190 -7.29 22.49 15.22
C PHE A 190 -7.94 23.66 14.48
N ALA A 191 -8.10 24.80 15.15
CA ALA A 191 -8.49 26.04 14.48
C ALA A 191 -7.26 26.64 13.77
N LYS A 192 -7.23 26.59 12.43
CA LYS A 192 -6.07 27.04 11.63
C LYS A 192 -5.74 28.51 11.85
N ASN A 193 -6.74 29.34 12.11
CA ASN A 193 -6.55 30.79 12.29
C ASN A 193 -5.87 31.16 13.62
N GLU A 194 -5.70 30.21 14.55
CA GLU A 194 -5.04 30.46 15.85
C GLU A 194 -3.73 29.69 16.04
N LEU A 195 -3.41 28.78 15.11
CA LEU A 195 -2.25 27.90 15.20
C LEU A 195 -1.42 27.99 13.94
N THR A 196 -0.11 28.07 14.09
CA THR A 196 0.79 27.91 12.95
C THR A 196 0.81 26.44 12.49
N ASN A 197 1.09 26.20 11.21
CA ASN A 197 1.24 24.84 10.68
C ASN A 197 2.30 24.04 11.45
N ILE A 198 3.37 24.71 11.91
CA ILE A 198 4.45 24.10 12.70
C ILE A 198 3.91 23.59 14.04
N GLN A 199 3.16 24.43 14.77
CA GLN A 199 2.54 24.04 16.05
C GLN A 199 1.55 22.89 15.90
N ILE A 200 0.76 22.84 14.81
CA ILE A 200 -0.14 21.72 14.54
C ILE A 200 0.65 20.43 14.35
N LEU A 201 1.73 20.47 13.55
CA LEU A 201 2.57 19.31 13.29
C LEU A 201 3.28 18.81 14.55
N ASP A 202 3.78 19.71 15.40
CA ASP A 202 4.41 19.37 16.67
C ASP A 202 3.42 18.66 17.61
N LEU A 203 2.19 19.18 17.74
CA LEU A 203 1.13 18.54 18.55
C LEU A 203 0.72 17.17 18.02
N MET A 204 0.65 17.02 16.70
CA MET A 204 0.39 15.73 16.06
C MET A 204 1.52 14.73 16.31
N TRP A 205 2.77 15.20 16.34
CA TRP A 205 3.94 14.37 16.63
C TRP A 205 3.95 13.90 18.08
N ASP A 206 3.71 14.79 19.03
CA ASP A 206 3.65 14.48 20.46
C ASP A 206 2.57 13.46 20.81
N LEU A 207 1.46 13.49 20.07
CA LEU A 207 0.31 12.62 20.25
C LEU A 207 0.26 11.42 19.28
N LYS A 208 1.31 11.20 18.49
CA LYS A 208 1.37 10.15 17.44
C LYS A 208 1.14 8.72 17.95
N ASN A 209 1.53 8.44 19.19
CA ASN A 209 1.38 7.11 19.81
C ASN A 209 -0.01 6.89 20.41
N SER A 210 -0.86 7.92 20.43
CA SER A 210 -2.23 7.86 20.88
C SER A 210 -3.15 7.65 19.69
N ASN A 211 -4.17 6.80 19.82
CA ASN A 211 -5.11 6.47 18.75
C ASN A 211 -6.16 7.58 18.54
N ILE A 212 -5.69 8.77 18.14
CA ILE A 212 -6.46 10.01 18.05
C ILE A 212 -6.59 10.43 16.58
N SER A 213 -7.78 10.88 16.20
CA SER A 213 -8.08 11.49 14.90
C SER A 213 -7.85 13.00 14.99
N PHE A 214 -7.01 13.53 14.10
CA PHE A 214 -6.76 14.97 14.00
C PHE A 214 -7.57 15.56 12.85
N LYS A 215 -8.22 16.71 13.07
CA LYS A 215 -8.99 17.46 12.07
C LYS A 215 -8.56 18.92 12.11
N ILE A 216 -8.61 19.62 10.98
CA ILE A 216 -8.25 21.05 10.90
C ILE A 216 -9.47 21.81 10.41
N LEU A 217 -9.87 22.85 11.14
CA LEU A 217 -10.92 23.78 10.77
C LEU A 217 -10.25 25.00 10.10
N SER A 218 -10.52 25.18 8.79
CA SER A 218 -10.06 26.34 8.01
C SER A 218 -11.24 27.30 7.83
N GLY A 219 -11.02 28.60 8.03
CA GLY A 219 -12.06 29.62 8.11
C GLY A 219 -12.84 29.97 6.83
N GLU A 220 -12.70 29.19 5.76
CA GLU A 220 -13.46 29.43 4.53
C GLU A 220 -14.73 28.58 4.56
N SER A 221 -15.85 29.26 4.80
CA SER A 221 -17.19 28.72 4.74
C SER A 221 -17.56 28.30 3.32
N ASP A 222 -17.14 27.11 2.90
CA ASP A 222 -17.76 26.37 1.80
C ASP A 222 -18.22 25.01 2.31
N ILE A 223 -19.33 25.05 3.04
CA ILE A 223 -20.20 23.88 3.20
C ILE A 223 -20.98 23.76 1.87
N ILE A 224 -20.33 23.21 0.85
CA ILE A 224 -21.02 22.80 -0.37
C ILE A 224 -21.72 21.47 -0.06
N LEU A 225 -23.02 21.57 0.20
CA LEU A 225 -23.94 20.43 0.21
C LEU A 225 -24.08 19.89 -1.22
N GLY A 226 -23.59 18.67 -1.47
CA GLY A 226 -23.86 17.90 -2.67
C GLY A 226 -24.15 16.44 -2.28
N LYS A 227 -25.37 15.97 -2.56
CA LYS A 227 -25.81 14.59 -2.32
C LYS A 227 -24.87 13.57 -2.97
N SER A 228 -24.77 12.41 -2.31
CA SER A 228 -24.12 11.16 -2.74
C SER A 228 -22.61 11.23 -2.99
N THR A 229 -21.83 11.22 -1.90
CA THR A 229 -20.58 10.43 -1.70
C THR A 229 -19.95 10.84 -0.37
N LEU A 230 -20.60 10.48 0.74
CA LEU A 230 -20.09 10.68 2.11
C LEU A 230 -18.95 9.69 2.47
N ASP A 231 -18.12 9.32 1.50
CA ASP A 231 -16.95 8.43 1.67
C ASP A 231 -15.66 9.00 1.00
N LYS A 232 -15.66 10.27 0.56
CA LYS A 232 -14.48 10.91 -0.06
C LYS A 232 -14.27 12.37 0.35
N ILE A 233 -14.36 12.68 1.64
CA ILE A 233 -13.79 13.91 2.19
C ILE A 233 -12.68 13.53 3.17
N ASP A 234 -11.65 12.86 2.63
CA ASP A 234 -10.41 12.54 3.35
C ASP A 234 -9.14 12.72 2.50
N ASP A 235 -9.25 13.20 1.24
CA ASP A 235 -8.13 13.16 0.28
C ASP A 235 -7.65 14.53 -0.25
N ILE A 236 -8.15 15.68 0.23
CA ILE A 236 -7.67 17.00 -0.27
C ILE A 236 -6.49 17.57 0.55
N TYR A 237 -6.21 17.08 1.77
CA TYR A 237 -5.06 17.57 2.57
C TYR A 237 -4.19 16.48 3.20
N LEU A 238 -4.44 15.22 2.87
CA LEU A 238 -3.57 14.10 3.23
C LEU A 238 -3.18 13.32 1.98
N MET A 239 -2.42 13.94 1.07
CA MET A 239 -1.52 13.14 0.24
C MET A 239 -0.47 12.53 1.18
N LYS A 240 -0.80 11.40 1.81
CA LYS A 240 0.22 10.44 2.20
C LYS A 240 1.02 10.20 0.94
N ILE A 241 2.24 10.69 0.89
CA ILE A 241 3.18 10.33 -0.17
C ILE A 241 3.54 8.86 0.11
N GLU A 242 2.62 7.96 -0.26
CA GLU A 242 2.88 6.54 -0.30
C GLU A 242 3.85 6.33 -1.45
N TYR A 243 5.13 6.26 -1.14
CA TYR A 243 6.13 5.92 -2.13
C TYR A 243 5.82 4.53 -2.69
N ASN A 244 5.60 4.41 -3.98
CA ASN A 244 5.36 3.11 -4.59
C ASN A 244 6.51 2.13 -4.33
N ILE A 245 7.74 2.63 -4.14
CA ILE A 245 8.91 1.81 -3.81
C ILE A 245 8.83 1.14 -2.42
N SER A 246 8.00 1.66 -1.50
CA SER A 246 7.83 1.10 -0.15
C SER A 246 6.64 0.13 -0.04
N LYS A 247 5.79 0.07 -1.07
CA LYS A 247 4.65 -0.87 -1.11
C LYS A 247 5.17 -2.31 -1.19
N LYS A 248 4.74 -3.16 -0.25
CA LYS A 248 5.19 -4.56 -0.15
C LYS A 248 5.06 -5.35 -1.45
N PHE A 249 3.94 -5.16 -2.16
CA PHE A 249 3.72 -5.82 -3.46
C PHE A 249 4.72 -5.35 -4.51
N ASN A 250 4.96 -4.04 -4.61
CA ASN A 250 5.93 -3.47 -5.54
C ASN A 250 7.36 -3.92 -5.22
N ILE A 251 7.73 -4.00 -3.95
CA ILE A 251 9.04 -4.55 -3.52
C ILE A 251 9.17 -6.00 -3.97
N PHE A 252 8.13 -6.83 -3.79
CA PHE A 252 8.14 -8.23 -4.21
C PHE A 252 8.25 -8.36 -5.73
N VAL A 253 7.41 -7.64 -6.47
CA VAL A 253 7.40 -7.64 -7.95
C VAL A 253 8.74 -7.14 -8.50
N LYS A 254 9.27 -6.05 -7.94
CA LYS A 254 10.59 -5.52 -8.29
C LYS A 254 11.68 -6.54 -8.03
N ARG A 255 11.61 -7.25 -6.91
CA ARG A 255 12.59 -8.28 -6.56
C ARG A 255 12.55 -9.46 -7.52
N LEU A 256 11.35 -9.92 -7.89
CA LEU A 256 11.17 -10.98 -8.89
C LEU A 256 11.78 -10.55 -10.22
N PHE A 257 11.49 -9.33 -10.67
CA PHE A 257 12.05 -8.75 -11.89
C PHE A 257 13.58 -8.69 -11.85
N ASP A 258 14.17 -8.18 -10.77
CA ASP A 258 15.63 -8.07 -10.65
C ASP A 258 16.32 -9.46 -10.65
N ILE A 259 15.68 -10.49 -10.09
CA ILE A 259 16.22 -11.87 -10.13
C ILE A 259 16.11 -12.44 -11.54
N LEU A 260 14.91 -12.39 -12.16
CA LEU A 260 14.69 -12.96 -13.49
C LEU A 260 15.56 -12.28 -14.55
N PHE A 261 15.58 -10.95 -14.55
CA PHE A 261 16.42 -10.17 -15.45
C PHE A 261 17.91 -10.38 -15.13
N GLY A 262 18.26 -10.51 -13.85
CA GLY A 262 19.62 -10.77 -13.39
C GLY A 262 20.17 -12.10 -13.87
N VAL A 263 19.41 -13.18 -13.69
CA VAL A 263 19.78 -14.53 -14.14
C VAL A 263 19.90 -14.58 -15.66
N GLY A 264 18.95 -13.97 -16.39
CA GLY A 264 19.04 -13.89 -17.86
C GLY A 264 20.31 -13.18 -18.34
N ASN A 265 20.64 -12.02 -17.75
CA ASN A 265 21.87 -11.31 -18.09
C ASN A 265 23.14 -12.04 -17.63
N MET A 266 23.09 -12.77 -16.51
CA MET A 266 24.21 -13.56 -16.01
C MET A 266 24.55 -14.74 -16.95
N LEU A 267 23.55 -15.33 -17.60
CA LEU A 267 23.78 -16.42 -18.57
C LEU A 267 24.23 -15.90 -19.93
N SER A 268 23.66 -14.78 -20.41
CA SER A 268 23.95 -14.29 -21.77
C SER A 268 25.08 -13.24 -21.82
N VAL A 269 24.89 -12.13 -21.11
CA VAL A 269 25.71 -10.91 -21.26
C VAL A 269 27.00 -10.97 -20.43
N TYR A 270 26.92 -11.57 -19.24
CA TYR A 270 28.04 -11.65 -18.30
C TYR A 270 29.27 -12.42 -18.83
N PRO A 271 29.14 -13.66 -19.36
CA PRO A 271 30.30 -14.40 -19.88
C PRO A 271 30.94 -13.70 -21.10
N LEU A 272 30.11 -13.18 -22.01
CA LEU A 272 30.58 -12.46 -23.21
C LEU A 272 31.46 -11.27 -22.82
N ILE A 273 31.02 -10.44 -21.87
CA ILE A 273 31.76 -9.23 -21.49
C ILE A 273 33.03 -9.58 -20.71
N MET A 274 33.02 -10.64 -19.89
CA MET A 274 34.23 -11.12 -19.23
C MET A 274 35.30 -11.57 -20.22
N ILE A 275 34.92 -12.31 -21.27
CA ILE A 275 35.83 -12.73 -22.34
C ILE A 275 36.38 -11.51 -23.09
N LEU A 276 35.52 -10.55 -23.47
CA LEU A 276 35.96 -9.32 -24.15
C LEU A 276 36.91 -8.47 -23.29
N GLN A 277 36.72 -8.48 -21.97
CA GLN A 277 37.62 -7.79 -21.03
C GLN A 277 38.96 -8.52 -20.90
N ALA A 278 38.95 -9.86 -20.82
CA ALA A 278 40.16 -10.68 -20.76
C ALA A 278 40.99 -10.53 -22.05
N ALA A 279 40.33 -10.41 -23.21
CA ALA A 279 40.94 -10.12 -24.50
C ALA A 279 41.42 -8.66 -24.67
N GLY A 280 41.22 -7.79 -23.68
CA GLY A 280 41.68 -6.39 -23.72
C GLY A 280 40.92 -5.48 -24.70
N LEU A 281 39.78 -5.92 -25.24
CA LEU A 281 39.02 -5.22 -26.29
C LEU A 281 38.11 -4.10 -25.75
N LEU A 282 37.93 -4.01 -24.42
CA LEU A 282 37.08 -2.99 -23.79
C LEU A 282 37.87 -1.73 -23.45
N LYS A 283 37.78 -0.70 -24.30
CA LYS A 283 38.35 0.64 -24.07
C LYS A 283 37.25 1.70 -23.91
N GLY A 284 37.56 2.78 -23.17
CA GLY A 284 36.69 3.96 -23.02
C GLY A 284 35.29 3.67 -22.44
N GLY A 285 34.24 4.07 -23.16
CA GLY A 285 32.84 3.90 -22.73
C GLY A 285 32.43 2.45 -22.48
N LYS A 286 33.02 1.48 -23.22
CA LYS A 286 32.77 0.05 -23.04
C LYS A 286 33.30 -0.48 -21.70
N LYS A 287 34.38 0.10 -21.17
CA LYS A 287 34.92 -0.23 -19.83
C LYS A 287 34.01 0.27 -18.70
N LYS A 288 33.35 1.43 -18.89
CA LYS A 288 32.32 1.92 -17.95
C LYS A 288 31.12 0.96 -17.89
N PHE A 289 30.74 0.37 -19.01
CA PHE A 289 29.68 -0.65 -19.06
C PHE A 289 30.08 -1.92 -18.32
N TYR A 290 31.29 -2.43 -18.54
CA TYR A 290 31.83 -3.59 -17.80
C TYR A 290 31.77 -3.40 -16.29
N ASN A 291 32.19 -2.23 -15.79
CA ASN A 291 32.15 -1.93 -14.36
C ASN A 291 30.73 -2.03 -13.77
N LYS A 292 29.69 -1.70 -14.54
CA LYS A 292 28.29 -1.88 -14.11
C LYS A 292 27.86 -3.35 -14.16
N VAL A 293 28.20 -4.06 -15.25
CA VAL A 293 27.84 -5.49 -15.44
C VAL A 293 28.48 -6.40 -14.40
N ARG A 294 29.68 -6.07 -13.90
CA ARG A 294 30.35 -6.81 -12.82
C ARG A 294 29.50 -6.92 -11.55
N PHE A 295 28.58 -6.00 -11.32
CA PHE A 295 27.72 -5.99 -10.13
C PHE A 295 26.41 -6.79 -10.28
N ILE A 296 26.12 -7.39 -11.45
CA ILE A 296 24.92 -8.23 -11.66
C ILE A 296 24.78 -9.35 -10.62
N PRO A 297 25.84 -10.11 -10.24
CA PRO A 297 25.72 -11.10 -9.17
C PRO A 297 25.28 -10.51 -7.83
N ARG A 298 25.64 -9.24 -7.55
CA ARG A 298 25.20 -8.54 -6.33
C ARG A 298 23.74 -8.09 -6.39
N VAL A 299 23.17 -7.95 -7.59
CA VAL A 299 21.73 -7.77 -7.78
C VAL A 299 20.99 -9.06 -7.45
N ILE A 300 21.49 -10.21 -7.92
CA ILE A 300 20.88 -11.53 -7.65
C ILE A 300 20.93 -11.87 -6.16
N THR A 301 22.02 -11.56 -5.44
CA THR A 301 22.08 -11.73 -3.98
C THR A 301 21.22 -10.74 -3.20
N GLY A 302 20.71 -9.69 -3.87
CA GLY A 302 19.77 -8.72 -3.29
C GLY A 302 20.41 -7.53 -2.57
N LYS A 303 21.74 -7.36 -2.69
CA LYS A 303 22.44 -6.16 -2.18
C LYS A 303 22.12 -4.92 -3.02
N TYR A 304 21.92 -5.10 -4.32
CA TYR A 304 21.55 -4.03 -5.25
C TYR A 304 20.27 -4.35 -6.03
N SER A 305 19.74 -3.34 -6.70
CA SER A 305 18.69 -3.43 -7.73
C SER A 305 19.29 -3.07 -9.10
N PHE A 306 18.64 -3.44 -10.20
CA PHE A 306 19.02 -2.89 -11.51
C PHE A 306 18.74 -1.39 -11.60
N VAL A 307 17.58 -0.95 -11.08
CA VAL A 307 17.11 0.43 -11.16
C VAL A 307 16.89 0.99 -9.75
N GLY A 308 17.46 2.16 -9.46
CA GLY A 308 17.39 2.82 -8.15
C GLY A 308 18.41 3.95 -8.02
N ARG A 309 18.56 4.49 -6.81
CA ARG A 309 19.57 5.52 -6.50
C ARG A 309 20.98 4.99 -6.76
N ALA A 310 21.85 5.80 -7.35
CA ALA A 310 23.22 5.37 -7.69
C ALA A 310 24.00 4.91 -6.45
N THR A 311 24.83 3.87 -6.57
CA THR A 311 25.64 3.36 -5.45
C THR A 311 26.78 4.29 -5.02
N TRP A 312 27.15 5.26 -5.86
CA TRP A 312 28.23 6.23 -5.63
C TRP A 312 27.72 7.64 -5.35
N ASP A 313 26.40 7.80 -5.23
CA ASP A 313 25.76 9.05 -4.84
C ASP A 313 25.61 9.08 -3.32
N THR A 314 26.36 9.97 -2.66
CA THR A 314 26.24 10.17 -1.22
C THR A 314 24.98 10.98 -0.95
N PRO A 315 24.01 10.46 -0.17
CA PRO A 315 22.85 11.25 0.20
C PRO A 315 23.30 12.51 0.92
N GLN A 316 22.62 13.64 0.65
CA GLN A 316 22.75 14.83 1.48
C GLN A 316 22.46 14.44 2.95
N GLN A 317 23.22 15.03 3.89
CA GLN A 317 23.07 14.72 5.32
C GLN A 317 21.60 14.81 5.75
N GLY A 318 21.07 13.71 6.32
CA GLY A 318 19.71 13.64 6.83
C GLY A 318 18.66 13.00 5.90
N VAL A 319 18.96 12.71 4.63
CA VAL A 319 17.98 12.11 3.70
C VAL A 319 18.17 10.60 3.56
N ASN A 320 17.31 9.82 4.22
CA ASN A 320 17.28 8.37 4.08
C ASN A 320 16.49 7.96 2.83
N TYR A 321 17.18 7.39 1.84
CA TYR A 321 16.53 6.81 0.66
C TYR A 321 15.87 5.47 1.02
N LEU A 322 14.56 5.35 0.76
CA LEU A 322 13.75 4.19 1.14
C LEU A 322 13.98 2.93 0.26
N GLY A 323 14.61 3.09 -0.91
CA GLY A 323 14.82 2.01 -1.87
C GLY A 323 16.22 1.39 -1.81
N LYS A 324 16.42 0.30 -2.56
CA LYS A 324 17.77 -0.25 -2.79
C LYS A 324 18.54 0.60 -3.79
N SER A 325 19.86 0.66 -3.63
CA SER A 325 20.73 1.27 -4.63
C SER A 325 20.70 0.49 -5.95
N GLY A 326 20.66 1.22 -7.06
CA GLY A 326 20.57 0.72 -8.42
C GLY A 326 21.88 0.79 -9.20
N LEU A 327 22.04 -0.10 -10.20
CA LEU A 327 23.12 -0.01 -11.20
C LEU A 327 22.90 1.17 -12.19
N THR A 328 21.65 1.54 -12.39
CA THR A 328 21.20 2.70 -13.16
C THR A 328 19.95 3.32 -12.50
N GLY A 329 19.47 4.44 -13.02
CA GLY A 329 18.34 5.21 -12.45
C GLY A 329 18.01 6.44 -13.28
N LEU A 330 17.02 7.21 -12.83
CA LEU A 330 16.56 8.42 -13.52
C LEU A 330 17.64 9.49 -13.62
N VAL A 331 18.48 9.63 -12.59
CA VAL A 331 19.59 10.58 -12.57
C VAL A 331 20.58 10.23 -13.68
N GLN A 332 20.95 8.95 -13.81
CA GLN A 332 22.00 8.48 -14.72
C GLN A 332 21.59 8.62 -16.19
N ILE A 333 20.31 8.46 -16.52
CA ILE A 333 19.81 8.67 -17.88
C ILE A 333 19.68 10.16 -18.24
N ASN A 334 19.51 11.04 -17.24
CA ASN A 334 19.36 12.49 -17.42
C ASN A 334 20.65 13.29 -17.15
N ASN A 335 21.74 12.64 -16.73
CA ASN A 335 23.01 13.28 -16.35
C ASN A 335 23.75 14.01 -17.50
N HIS A 336 23.14 14.08 -18.69
CA HIS A 336 23.62 14.89 -19.80
C HIS A 336 23.37 16.39 -19.61
N LYS A 337 22.61 16.79 -18.58
CA LYS A 337 22.20 18.17 -18.33
C LYS A 337 23.01 18.91 -17.25
N ASN A 338 24.12 18.36 -16.75
CA ASN A 338 24.84 18.90 -15.58
C ASN A 338 23.88 19.22 -14.42
N LEU A 339 23.29 18.18 -13.85
CA LEU A 339 22.23 18.32 -12.84
C LEU A 339 22.78 18.91 -11.52
N SER A 340 22.02 19.80 -10.90
CA SER A 340 22.30 20.29 -9.55
C SER A 340 22.00 19.21 -8.49
N ALA A 341 22.52 19.40 -7.26
CA ALA A 341 22.26 18.46 -6.16
C ALA A 341 20.76 18.32 -5.85
N ASP A 342 20.01 19.41 -5.96
CA ASP A 342 18.56 19.43 -5.72
C ASP A 342 17.79 18.70 -6.84
N GLU A 343 18.23 18.83 -8.10
CA GLU A 343 17.65 18.09 -9.22
C GLU A 343 17.91 16.58 -9.11
N ILE A 344 19.09 16.18 -8.65
CA ILE A 344 19.42 14.78 -8.37
C ILE A 344 18.46 14.20 -7.33
N GLU A 345 18.22 14.93 -6.23
CA GLU A 345 17.32 14.48 -5.18
C GLU A 345 15.86 14.47 -5.66
N TYR A 346 15.44 15.45 -6.47
CA TYR A 346 14.13 15.47 -7.11
C TYR A 346 13.90 14.22 -7.98
N PHE A 347 14.87 13.82 -8.82
CA PHE A 347 14.75 12.61 -9.62
C PHE A 347 14.70 11.34 -8.77
N ASN A 348 15.50 11.26 -7.71
CA ASN A 348 15.48 10.13 -6.77
C ASN A 348 14.12 10.02 -6.07
N PHE A 349 13.55 11.15 -5.64
CA PHE A 349 12.24 11.24 -5.02
C PHE A 349 11.11 10.87 -5.99
N TYR A 350 11.15 11.43 -7.20
CA TYR A 350 10.19 11.13 -8.26
C TYR A 350 10.15 9.64 -8.58
N TYR A 351 11.33 9.01 -8.71
CA TYR A 351 11.42 7.57 -8.90
C TYR A 351 10.83 6.81 -7.72
N ALA A 352 11.18 7.16 -6.47
CA ALA A 352 10.66 6.49 -5.28
C ALA A 352 9.12 6.57 -5.19
N LYS A 353 8.56 7.73 -5.55
CA LYS A 353 7.12 7.99 -5.56
C LYS A 353 6.40 7.18 -6.63
N ASN A 354 6.92 7.19 -7.85
CA ASN A 354 6.26 6.64 -9.04
C ASN A 354 6.80 5.27 -9.50
N GLN A 355 7.56 4.58 -8.65
CA GLN A 355 8.19 3.30 -9.00
C GLN A 355 7.15 2.31 -9.54
N SER A 356 7.44 1.78 -10.73
CA SER A 356 6.65 0.75 -11.40
C SER A 356 7.56 -0.06 -12.32
N LEU A 357 7.16 -1.28 -12.68
CA LEU A 357 7.94 -2.10 -13.62
C LEU A 357 8.09 -1.42 -14.99
N ALA A 358 7.06 -0.71 -15.47
CA ALA A 358 7.12 -0.02 -16.75
C ALA A 358 8.20 1.07 -16.75
N LEU A 359 8.26 1.88 -15.69
CA LEU A 359 9.29 2.90 -15.51
C LEU A 359 10.69 2.28 -15.43
N ASP A 360 10.83 1.15 -14.72
CA ASP A 360 12.11 0.44 -14.62
C ASP A 360 12.60 -0.07 -15.99
N ILE A 361 11.70 -0.64 -16.78
CA ILE A 361 11.99 -1.10 -18.14
C ILE A 361 12.39 0.09 -19.02
N GLU A 362 11.67 1.20 -18.96
CA GLU A 362 12.00 2.41 -19.72
C GLU A 362 13.41 2.92 -19.38
N ILE A 363 13.75 2.98 -18.09
CA ILE A 363 15.08 3.40 -17.63
C ILE A 363 16.16 2.44 -18.14
N LEU A 364 15.90 1.13 -18.10
CA LEU A 364 16.85 0.13 -18.60
C LEU A 364 17.06 0.22 -20.12
N LEU A 365 15.98 0.39 -20.89
CA LEU A 365 16.05 0.56 -22.34
C LEU A 365 16.82 1.84 -22.71
N LYS A 366 16.53 2.97 -22.04
CA LYS A 366 17.29 4.21 -22.21
C LYS A 366 18.75 4.03 -21.82
N THR A 367 19.03 3.29 -20.74
CA THR A 367 20.42 2.99 -20.32
C THR A 367 21.16 2.18 -21.39
N ILE A 368 20.56 1.14 -21.95
CA ILE A 368 21.15 0.32 -23.02
C ILE A 368 21.37 1.17 -24.27
N SER A 369 20.38 1.98 -24.66
CA SER A 369 20.47 2.90 -25.80
C SER A 369 21.64 3.88 -25.63
N LEU A 370 21.81 4.47 -24.44
CA LEU A 370 22.93 5.34 -24.12
C LEU A 370 24.29 4.64 -24.20
N PHE A 371 24.37 3.33 -23.99
CA PHE A 371 25.61 2.56 -24.16
C PHE A 371 25.87 2.16 -25.62
N LEU A 372 24.83 1.82 -26.38
CA LEU A 372 24.96 1.37 -27.77
C LEU A 372 25.14 2.52 -28.76
N PHE A 373 24.39 3.61 -28.59
CA PHE A 373 24.27 4.68 -29.59
C PHE A 373 25.04 5.95 -29.27
N ARG A 374 25.77 6.00 -28.15
CA ARG A 374 26.61 7.17 -27.82
C ARG A 374 27.88 7.19 -28.69
N LYS A 375 27.70 7.58 -29.95
CA LYS A 375 28.67 8.35 -30.74
C LYS A 375 28.64 9.79 -30.22
N ASN A 376 29.79 10.28 -29.77
CA ASN A 376 30.14 11.70 -29.66
C ASN A 376 29.07 12.65 -29.08
N VAL A 377 29.08 12.84 -27.75
CA VAL A 377 28.76 14.16 -27.19
C VAL A 377 30.08 14.70 -26.67
N THR A 378 30.55 15.72 -27.37
CA THR A 378 31.75 16.50 -27.16
C THR A 378 31.97 16.87 -25.71
N LYS A 379 33.24 16.83 -25.30
CA LYS A 379 33.71 17.62 -24.14
C LYS A 379 33.24 19.06 -24.36
N ILE A 380 32.49 19.59 -23.41
CA ILE A 380 32.44 21.02 -23.12
C ILE A 380 32.74 21.12 -21.63
#